data_AF-U5H4J2-F1
#
_entry.id   AF-U5H4J2-F1
#
_cell.length_a   1.000
_cell.length_b   1.000
_cell.length_c   1.000
_cell.angle_alpha   90.00
_cell.angle_beta   90.00
_cell.angle_gamma   90.00
#
_symmetry.space_group_name_H-M   'P 1'
#
loop_
_entity.id
_entity.type
_entity.pdbx_description
1 polymer ?
#
loop_
_entity_poly.entity_id
_entity_poly.type
_entity_poly.pdbx_seq_one_letter_code
_entity_poly.pdbx_strand_id
1 'polypeptide(L)'
;MILTVGKWSNASPRGNVDAASARLPAHKLAQFKRASAAHTNGLENLSLFVGAILSANWDSVSTEKLNQIAVLYVVLRLIYNPVYIFGNSKIVSLLRSTIWFGAQGSSLYLLKLAADQTSGIDSTRAATTFLAPPALVVLLILGARIGK
;
A
#
# COMPACT_ATOMS: atom_id res chain seq x y z
N MET A 1 -30.82 -9.75 -15.95
CA MET A 1 -30.20 -10.37 -17.13
C MET A 1 -28.72 -10.59 -16.82
N ILE A 2 -28.34 -11.83 -16.47
CA ILE A 2 -26.94 -12.20 -16.24
C ILE A 2 -26.31 -12.40 -17.61
N LEU A 3 -25.38 -11.52 -18.00
CA LEU A 3 -24.65 -11.65 -19.25
C LEU A 3 -23.75 -12.88 -19.15
N THR A 4 -24.10 -13.94 -19.89
CA THR A 4 -23.30 -15.17 -20.00
C THR A 4 -21.91 -14.81 -20.53
N VAL A 5 -20.88 -15.00 -19.71
CA VAL A 5 -19.50 -14.69 -20.08
C VAL A 5 -19.00 -15.76 -21.04
N GLY A 6 -19.04 -15.45 -22.34
CA GLY A 6 -18.64 -16.35 -23.42
C GLY A 6 -17.14 -16.67 -23.44
N LYS A 7 -16.83 -17.91 -23.86
CA LYS A 7 -15.51 -18.52 -24.14
C LYS A 7 -14.28 -17.73 -23.66
N TRP A 8 -13.86 -18.00 -22.42
CA TRP A 8 -12.57 -17.54 -21.90
C TRP A 8 -11.41 -18.36 -22.48
N SER A 9 -10.33 -17.70 -22.90
CA SER A 9 -9.11 -18.38 -23.33
C SER A 9 -8.14 -18.51 -22.16
N ASN A 10 -7.76 -19.74 -21.81
CA ASN A 10 -6.68 -20.00 -20.85
C ASN A 10 -5.29 -19.85 -21.47
N ALA A 11 -5.18 -19.91 -22.81
CA ALA A 11 -3.92 -19.71 -23.52
C ALA A 11 -3.51 -18.23 -23.57
N SER A 12 -4.47 -17.30 -23.49
CA SER A 12 -4.21 -15.87 -23.40
C SER A 12 -5.14 -15.21 -22.36
N PRO A 13 -4.87 -15.42 -21.06
CA PRO A 13 -5.74 -14.92 -20.00
C PRO A 13 -5.78 -13.40 -19.91
N ARG A 14 -4.76 -12.70 -20.44
CA ARG A 14 -4.76 -11.23 -20.50
C ARG A 14 -5.68 -10.70 -21.60
N GLY A 15 -5.79 -11.39 -22.74
CA GLY A 15 -6.73 -11.04 -23.83
C GLY A 15 -8.20 -11.15 -23.43
N ASN A 16 -8.50 -11.94 -22.40
CA ASN A 16 -9.84 -12.00 -21.79
C ASN A 16 -10.29 -10.65 -21.20
N VAL A 17 -9.34 -9.82 -20.74
CA VAL A 17 -9.65 -8.48 -20.21
C VAL A 17 -10.18 -7.58 -21.33
N ASP A 18 -9.58 -7.63 -22.51
CA ASP A 18 -10.00 -6.84 -23.66
C ASP A 18 -11.39 -7.27 -24.13
N ALA A 19 -11.64 -8.58 -24.18
CA ALA A 19 -12.95 -9.15 -24.49
C ALA A 19 -14.03 -8.75 -23.46
N ALA A 20 -13.67 -8.69 -22.17
CA ALA A 20 -14.56 -8.24 -21.10
C ALA A 20 -14.80 -6.72 -21.16
N SER A 21 -13.79 -5.94 -21.56
CA SER A 21 -13.88 -4.47 -21.62
C SER A 21 -14.94 -3.97 -22.60
N ALA A 22 -15.16 -4.69 -23.70
CA ALA A 22 -16.19 -4.38 -24.71
C ALA A 22 -17.63 -4.54 -24.18
N ARG A 23 -17.82 -5.23 -23.05
CA ARG A 23 -19.14 -5.58 -22.49
C ARG A 23 -19.42 -4.93 -21.14
N LEU A 24 -18.44 -4.24 -20.55
CA LEU A 24 -18.55 -3.65 -19.23
C LEU A 24 -19.01 -2.18 -19.31
N PRO A 25 -19.88 -1.74 -18.38
CA PRO A 25 -20.14 -0.31 -18.20
C PRO A 25 -18.84 0.45 -17.92
N ALA A 26 -18.71 1.66 -18.45
CA ALA A 26 -17.48 2.46 -18.37
C ALA A 26 -16.95 2.61 -16.93
N HIS A 27 -17.84 2.79 -15.94
CA HIS A 27 -17.44 2.91 -14.54
C HIS A 27 -16.84 1.60 -13.97
N LYS A 28 -17.36 0.43 -14.35
CA LYS A 28 -16.83 -0.89 -13.94
C LYS A 28 -15.49 -1.16 -14.61
N LEU A 29 -15.37 -0.84 -15.89
CA LEU A 29 -14.10 -0.96 -16.61
C LEU A 29 -13.01 -0.08 -15.98
N ALA A 30 -13.36 1.16 -15.58
CA ALA A 30 -12.44 2.05 -14.89
C ALA A 30 -12.01 1.51 -13.51
N GLN A 31 -12.93 0.92 -12.74
CA GLN A 31 -12.61 0.25 -11.47
C GLN A 31 -11.69 -0.95 -11.68
N PHE A 32 -11.96 -1.77 -12.69
CA PHE A 32 -11.11 -2.92 -13.05
C PHE A 32 -9.68 -2.47 -13.40
N LYS A 33 -9.54 -1.44 -14.25
CA LYS A 33 -8.23 -0.88 -14.61
C LYS A 33 -7.47 -0.37 -13.38
N ARG A 34 -8.16 0.30 -12.44
CA ARG A 34 -7.57 0.75 -11.17
C ARG A 34 -7.18 -0.42 -10.25
N ALA A 35 -7.96 -1.50 -10.23
CA ALA A 35 -7.60 -2.71 -9.48
C ALA A 35 -6.35 -3.39 -10.05
N SER A 36 -6.25 -3.51 -11.37
CA SER A 36 -5.02 -4.00 -12.02
C SER A 36 -3.82 -3.11 -11.71
N ALA A 37 -3.99 -1.78 -11.76
CA ALA A 37 -2.93 -0.84 -11.42
C ALA A 37 -2.52 -0.92 -9.94
N ALA A 38 -3.47 -1.07 -9.02
CA ALA A 38 -3.21 -1.26 -7.59
C ALA A 38 -2.44 -2.57 -7.31
N HIS A 39 -2.76 -3.63 -8.06
CA HIS A 39 -2.03 -4.90 -7.98
C HIS A 39 -0.58 -4.76 -8.44
N THR A 40 -0.33 -4.19 -9.63
CA THR A 40 1.03 -3.94 -10.12
C THR A 40 1.82 -3.08 -9.15
N ASN A 41 1.23 -1.99 -8.63
CA ASN A 41 1.85 -1.18 -7.59
C ASN A 41 2.17 -2.00 -6.34
N GLY A 42 1.30 -2.94 -5.94
CA GLY A 42 1.57 -3.86 -4.84
C GLY A 42 2.83 -4.69 -5.07
N LEU A 43 2.98 -5.28 -6.26
CA LEU A 43 4.13 -6.10 -6.60
C LEU A 43 5.44 -5.31 -6.62
N GLU A 44 5.44 -4.10 -7.17
CA GLU A 44 6.62 -3.22 -7.22
C GLU A 44 7.11 -2.84 -5.82
N ASN A 45 6.19 -2.61 -4.88
CA ASN A 45 6.52 -2.19 -3.52
C ASN A 45 6.81 -3.36 -2.58
N LEU A 46 6.36 -4.58 -2.91
CA LEU A 46 6.53 -5.77 -2.09
C LEU A 46 8.01 -6.13 -1.93
N SER A 47 8.82 -5.98 -2.97
CA SER A 47 10.26 -6.29 -2.94
C SER A 47 11.00 -5.49 -1.87
N LEU A 48 10.73 -4.18 -1.78
CA LEU A 48 11.31 -3.31 -0.75
C LEU A 48 10.89 -3.73 0.66
N PHE A 49 9.60 -4.02 0.86
CA PHE A 49 9.09 -4.46 2.16
C PHE A 49 9.70 -5.79 2.60
N VAL A 50 9.79 -6.77 1.68
CA VAL A 50 10.41 -8.06 1.96
C VAL A 50 11.89 -7.88 2.31
N GLY A 51 12.64 -7.07 1.54
CA GLY A 51 14.02 -6.76 1.86
C GLY A 51 14.18 -6.14 3.25
N ALA A 52 13.31 -5.19 3.60
CA ALA A 52 13.32 -4.54 4.90
C ALA A 52 13.06 -5.51 6.06
N ILE A 53 12.09 -6.41 5.93
CA ILE A 53 11.78 -7.44 6.94
C ILE A 53 12.95 -8.41 7.09
N LEU A 54 13.55 -8.86 5.98
CA LEU A 54 14.69 -9.77 6.02
C LEU A 54 15.90 -9.12 6.69
N SER A 55 16.25 -7.88 6.33
CA SER A 55 17.35 -7.15 6.97
C SER A 55 17.11 -6.95 8.46
N ALA A 56 15.90 -6.53 8.86
CA ALA A 56 15.59 -6.31 10.27
C ALA A 56 15.63 -7.61 11.10
N ASN A 57 15.21 -8.74 10.54
CA ASN A 57 15.35 -10.04 11.20
C ASN A 57 16.82 -10.48 11.28
N TRP A 58 17.59 -10.30 10.20
CA TRP A 58 19.02 -10.66 10.15
C TRP A 58 19.83 -9.91 11.20
N ASP A 59 19.58 -8.60 11.33
CA ASP A 59 20.27 -7.75 12.30
C ASP A 59 19.71 -7.86 13.73
N SER A 60 18.74 -8.76 13.97
CA SER A 60 18.13 -9.00 15.28
C SER A 60 17.47 -7.75 15.90
N VAL A 61 16.80 -6.93 15.07
CA VAL A 61 15.94 -5.85 15.56
C VAL A 61 14.84 -6.45 16.47
N SER A 62 14.49 -5.75 17.55
CA SER A 62 13.42 -6.17 18.47
C SER A 62 12.17 -6.65 17.73
N THR A 63 11.76 -7.89 18.01
CA THR A 63 10.60 -8.53 17.37
C THR A 63 9.32 -7.74 17.57
N GLU A 64 9.13 -7.12 18.74
CA GLU A 64 7.97 -6.27 19.00
C GLU A 64 7.92 -5.10 18.02
N LYS A 65 9.04 -4.40 17.87
CA LYS A 65 9.16 -3.23 16.97
C LYS A 65 8.97 -3.63 15.51
N LEU A 66 9.60 -4.74 15.10
CA LEU A 66 9.48 -5.29 13.76
C LEU A 66 8.02 -5.61 13.44
N ASN A 67 7.34 -6.34 14.32
CA ASN A 67 5.95 -6.72 14.14
C ASN A 67 5.01 -5.51 14.08
N GLN A 68 5.20 -4.52 14.96
CA GLN A 68 4.40 -3.29 14.93
C GLN A 68 4.50 -2.58 13.56
N ILE A 69 5.71 -2.43 13.02
CA ILE A 69 5.93 -1.74 11.75
C ILE A 69 5.45 -2.59 10.56
N ALA A 70 5.63 -3.92 10.62
CA ALA A 70 5.12 -4.85 9.62
C ALA A 70 3.59 -4.83 9.56
N VAL A 71 2.91 -4.85 10.71
CA VAL A 71 1.45 -4.73 10.79
C VAL A 71 1.01 -3.37 10.24
N LEU A 72 1.69 -2.28 10.58
CA LEU A 72 1.40 -0.96 10.01
C LEU A 72 1.47 -0.97 8.49
N TYR A 73 2.51 -1.55 7.89
CA TYR A 73 2.63 -1.70 6.45
C TYR A 73 1.41 -2.43 5.86
N VAL A 74 1.08 -3.60 6.42
CA VAL A 74 -0.03 -4.43 5.92
C VAL A 74 -1.35 -3.69 6.03
N VAL A 75 -1.65 -3.05 7.17
CA VAL A 75 -2.86 -2.25 7.37
C VAL A 75 -2.94 -1.11 6.35
N LEU A 76 -1.84 -0.37 6.13
CA LEU A 76 -1.81 0.69 5.13
C LEU A 76 -2.07 0.14 3.72
N ARG A 77 -1.54 -1.04 3.35
CA ARG A 77 -1.84 -1.69 2.06
C ARG A 77 -3.30 -2.14 1.95
N LEU A 78 -3.89 -2.65 3.04
CA LEU A 78 -5.30 -3.02 3.09
C LEU A 78 -6.23 -1.82 2.88
N ILE A 79 -5.86 -0.64 3.38
CA ILE A 79 -6.60 0.61 3.17
C ILE A 79 -6.32 1.19 1.78
N TYR A 80 -5.07 1.15 1.32
CA TYR A 80 -4.64 1.68 0.02
C TYR A 80 -5.42 1.08 -1.14
N ASN A 81 -5.62 -0.24 -1.14
CA ASN A 81 -6.24 -0.96 -2.25
C ASN A 81 -7.69 -0.49 -2.52
N PRO A 82 -8.64 -0.48 -1.54
CA PRO A 82 -9.97 0.10 -1.74
C PRO A 82 -9.94 1.57 -2.13
N VAL A 83 -9.09 2.38 -1.49
CA VAL A 83 -8.95 3.82 -1.79
C VAL A 83 -8.55 4.04 -3.26
N TYR A 84 -7.63 3.23 -3.78
CA TYR A 84 -7.24 3.27 -5.20
C TYR A 84 -8.40 2.81 -6.10
N ILE A 85 -8.99 1.65 -5.83
CA ILE A 85 -9.96 1.01 -6.73
C ILE A 85 -11.23 1.85 -6.88
N PHE A 86 -11.78 2.30 -5.76
CA PHE A 86 -13.06 3.00 -5.72
C PHE A 86 -12.93 4.52 -5.82
N GLY A 87 -11.74 5.07 -5.54
CA GLY A 87 -11.45 6.49 -5.60
C GLY A 87 -11.25 7.04 -7.01
N ASN A 88 -11.90 8.17 -7.32
CA ASN A 88 -11.72 8.89 -8.58
C ASN A 88 -11.62 10.42 -8.44
N SER A 89 -11.61 10.96 -7.22
CA SER A 89 -11.52 12.40 -6.97
C SER A 89 -10.08 12.83 -6.66
N LYS A 90 -9.80 14.14 -6.84
CA LYS A 90 -8.48 14.72 -6.52
C LYS A 90 -8.08 14.48 -5.05
N ILE A 91 -9.03 14.65 -4.13
CA ILE A 91 -8.81 14.43 -2.69
C ILE A 91 -8.46 12.96 -2.42
N VAL A 92 -9.16 12.02 -3.06
CA VAL A 92 -8.87 10.60 -2.88
C VAL A 92 -7.51 10.22 -3.49
N SER A 93 -7.11 10.86 -4.58
CA SER A 93 -5.75 10.70 -5.13
C SER A 93 -4.67 11.17 -4.16
N LEU A 94 -4.90 12.30 -3.46
CA LEU A 94 -3.96 12.79 -2.43
C LEU A 94 -3.88 11.80 -1.26
N LEU A 95 -5.02 11.35 -0.76
CA LEU A 95 -5.09 10.34 0.31
C LEU A 95 -4.34 9.06 -0.07
N ARG A 96 -4.54 8.58 -1.30
CA ARG A 96 -3.82 7.42 -1.84
C ARG A 96 -2.31 7.63 -1.76
N SER A 97 -1.79 8.79 -2.21
CA SER A 97 -0.36 9.10 -2.15
C SER A 97 0.16 9.14 -0.72
N THR A 98 -0.59 9.75 0.21
CA THR A 98 -0.22 9.77 1.63
C THR A 98 -0.11 8.37 2.22
N ILE A 99 -1.10 7.51 1.98
CA ILE A 99 -1.08 6.12 2.47
C ILE A 99 0.11 5.36 1.88
N TRP A 100 0.38 5.57 0.58
CA TRP A 100 1.54 4.97 -0.08
C TRP A 100 2.86 5.39 0.55
N PHE A 101 3.06 6.70 0.78
CA PHE A 101 4.25 7.19 1.46
C PHE A 101 4.39 6.64 2.88
N GLY A 102 3.28 6.47 3.61
CA GLY A 102 3.29 5.80 4.91
C GLY A 102 3.80 4.37 4.84
N ALA A 103 3.32 3.58 3.87
CA ALA A 103 3.73 2.18 3.69
C ALA A 103 5.18 2.06 3.20
N GLN A 104 5.61 2.89 2.26
CA GLN A 104 7.00 2.87 1.83
C GLN A 104 7.93 3.40 2.92
N GLY A 105 7.50 4.43 3.64
CA GLY A 105 8.18 4.94 4.82
C GLY A 105 8.39 3.88 5.89
N SER A 106 7.38 3.05 6.19
CA SER A 106 7.54 1.97 7.18
C SER A 106 8.59 0.94 6.75
N SER A 107 8.69 0.64 5.45
CA SER A 107 9.72 -0.26 4.90
C SER A 107 11.12 0.36 5.01
N LEU A 108 11.27 1.64 4.64
CA LEU A 108 12.53 2.36 4.78
C LEU A 108 12.95 2.51 6.25
N TYR A 109 11.98 2.68 7.15
CA TYR A 109 12.23 2.77 8.58
C TYR A 109 12.73 1.45 9.16
N LEU A 110 12.21 0.30 8.71
CA LEU A 110 12.74 -1.02 9.08
C LEU A 110 14.19 -1.20 8.61
N LEU A 111 14.52 -0.81 7.39
CA LEU A 111 15.90 -0.83 6.90
C LEU A 111 16.81 0.06 7.74
N LYS A 112 16.33 1.24 8.13
CA LYS A 112 17.07 2.14 9.01
C LYS A 112 17.31 1.52 10.39
N LEU A 113 16.30 0.86 10.97
CA LEU A 113 16.45 0.16 12.26
C LEU A 113 17.48 -0.98 12.17
N ALA A 114 17.46 -1.74 11.08
CA ALA A 114 18.45 -2.78 10.81
C ALA A 114 19.87 -2.19 10.73
N ALA A 115 20.04 -1.14 9.94
CA ALA A 115 21.33 -0.45 9.79
C ALA A 115 21.88 0.12 11.11
N ASP A 116 21.02 0.73 11.93
CA ASP A 116 21.41 1.25 13.25
C ASP A 116 21.88 0.12 14.18
N GLN A 117 21.15 -0.99 14.19
CA GLN A 117 21.45 -2.17 15.01
C GLN A 117 22.81 -2.77 14.62
N THR A 118 23.11 -2.84 13.32
CA THR A 118 24.42 -3.27 12.81
C THR A 118 25.53 -2.29 13.17
N SER A 119 25.26 -0.98 13.17
CA SER A 119 26.25 0.06 13.43
C SER A 119 26.54 0.29 14.92
N GLY A 120 25.79 -0.34 15.83
CA GLY A 120 25.89 -0.09 17.27
C GLY A 120 25.42 1.31 17.70
N ILE A 121 24.74 2.05 16.82
CA ILE A 121 24.17 3.37 17.11
C ILE A 121 22.82 3.14 17.78
N ASP A 122 22.69 3.56 19.05
CA ASP A 122 21.47 3.40 19.84
C ASP A 122 20.26 4.06 19.15
N SER A 123 19.42 3.22 18.54
CA SER A 123 18.35 3.59 17.62
C SER A 123 17.17 4.29 18.29
N THR A 124 17.16 4.31 19.64
CA THR A 124 16.10 4.85 20.49
C THR A 124 15.92 6.37 20.36
N ARG A 125 16.97 7.12 19.97
CA ARG A 125 16.92 8.60 19.93
C ARG A 125 16.36 9.22 18.64
N ALA A 126 16.18 8.44 17.58
CA ALA A 126 15.69 8.93 16.28
C ALA A 126 14.24 8.50 15.96
N ALA A 127 13.61 7.72 16.84
CA ALA A 127 12.32 7.07 16.58
C ALA A 127 11.10 8.01 16.70
N THR A 128 11.23 9.15 17.37
CA THR A 128 10.10 10.03 17.69
C THR A 128 9.59 10.83 16.48
N THR A 129 10.39 10.96 15.42
CA THR A 129 10.11 11.90 14.32
C THR A 129 9.39 11.25 13.14
N PHE A 130 9.46 9.92 12.97
CA PHE A 130 9.04 9.25 11.73
C PHE A 130 7.64 8.61 11.78
N LEU A 131 7.15 8.27 12.98
CA LEU A 131 5.81 7.66 13.14
C LEU A 131 4.67 8.70 13.21
N ALA A 132 5.00 9.97 13.50
CA ALA A 132 4.02 11.05 13.61
C ALA A 132 3.40 11.46 12.26
N PRO A 133 4.13 11.58 11.13
CA PRO A 133 3.55 12.17 9.92
C PRO A 133 2.40 11.37 9.28
N PRO A 134 2.45 10.03 9.10
CA PRO A 134 1.39 9.34 8.35
C PRO A 134 0.08 9.26 9.12
N ALA A 135 0.14 8.96 10.43
CA ALA A 135 -1.04 8.86 11.28
C ALA A 135 -1.69 10.23 11.52
N LEU A 136 -0.88 11.28 11.73
CA LEU A 136 -1.39 12.64 11.95
C LEU A 136 -1.97 13.24 10.68
N VAL A 137 -1.42 12.94 9.48
CA VAL A 137 -1.99 13.41 8.21
C VAL A 137 -3.32 12.70 7.89
N VAL A 138 -3.43 11.40 8.19
CA VAL A 138 -4.71 10.69 8.06
C VAL A 138 -5.76 11.25 9.04
N LEU A 139 -5.39 11.50 10.30
CA LEU A 139 -6.26 12.12 11.31
C LEU A 139 -6.59 13.59 11.03
N LEU A 140 -5.68 14.38 10.46
CA LEU A 140 -5.92 15.78 10.07
C LEU A 140 -6.89 15.88 8.88
N ILE A 141 -6.78 14.97 7.91
CA ILE A 141 -7.71 14.92 6.77
C ILE A 141 -9.11 14.44 7.22
N LEU A 142 -9.19 13.54 8.20
CA LEU A 142 -10.46 13.07 8.79
C LEU A 142 -11.07 14.10 9.77
N GLY A 143 -10.25 14.80 10.57
CA GLY A 143 -10.68 15.79 11.56
C GLY A 143 -11.12 17.13 10.96
N ALA A 144 -10.57 17.53 9.81
CA ALA A 144 -10.95 18.76 9.12
C ALA A 144 -12.37 18.75 8.53
N ARG A 145 -13.15 17.67 8.68
CA ARG A 145 -14.50 17.52 8.10
C ARG A 145 -15.63 17.30 9.12
N ILE A 146 -15.34 17.26 10.42
CA ILE A 146 -16.38 17.16 11.48
C ILE A 146 -16.77 18.56 12.01
N GLY A 147 -16.11 19.62 11.55
CA GLY A 147 -16.40 21.00 11.91
C GLY A 147 -16.79 21.88 10.72
N LYS A 148 -17.85 21.52 9.98
CA LYS A 148 -18.72 22.44 9.21
C LYS A 148 -20.11 21.84 9.03
#